data_AF-A0A2P8DD50-F1
#
_entry.id   AF-A0A2P8DD50-F1
#
_cell.length_a   1.000
_cell.length_b   1.000
_cell.length_c   1.000
_cell.angle_alpha   90.00
_cell.angle_beta   90.00
_cell.angle_gamma   90.00
#
_symmetry.space_group_name_H-M   'P 1'
#
loop_
_entity.id
_entity.type
_entity.pdbx_description
1 polymer ?
#
loop_
_entity_poly.entity_id
_entity_poly.type
_entity_poly.pdbx_seq_one_letter_code
_entity_poly.pdbx_strand_id
1 'polypeptide(L)'
;MPQQAWFFISQLMKERYHVIWEGNTIGLLENLSRDMWYIEGAWLPAEGEQAAVFASLLPEAGARERLAAPATLPRVVLSEVQDGHKLYCLAFVLIDGILGLRQLTSREGLDEFFPGR
;
A
#
# COMPACT_ATOMS: atom_id res chain seq x y z
N MET A 1 32.63 -32.17 -5.87
CA MET A 1 31.33 -32.21 -5.16
C MET A 1 31.55 -32.97 -3.86
N PRO A 2 31.19 -32.41 -2.70
CA PRO A 2 29.78 -32.45 -2.28
C PRO A 2 29.22 -31.16 -1.67
N GLN A 3 27.89 -31.11 -1.77
CA GLN A 3 26.87 -30.37 -1.02
C GLN A 3 27.31 -29.58 0.23
N GLN A 4 27.04 -28.28 0.21
CA GLN A 4 26.48 -27.53 1.33
C GLN A 4 25.59 -26.43 0.75
N ALA A 5 24.33 -26.81 0.50
CA ALA A 5 23.25 -25.85 0.58
C ALA A 5 23.11 -25.41 2.06
N TRP A 6 22.34 -24.34 2.25
CA TRP A 6 21.76 -23.85 3.50
C TRP A 6 22.48 -22.65 4.15
N PHE A 7 21.69 -21.57 4.25
CA PHE A 7 21.86 -20.38 5.09
C PHE A 7 22.65 -19.17 4.56
N PHE A 8 22.41 -18.75 3.31
CA PHE A 8 22.20 -17.31 3.09
C PHE A 8 20.75 -16.99 3.47
N ILE A 9 20.44 -17.10 4.77
CA ILE A 9 19.31 -16.37 5.33
C ILE A 9 19.80 -14.92 5.39
N SER A 10 19.73 -14.21 4.26
CA SER A 10 19.33 -12.83 4.41
C SER A 10 17.86 -12.91 4.84
N GLN A 11 17.64 -12.83 6.15
CA GLN A 11 16.51 -12.08 6.68
C GLN A 11 16.58 -10.65 6.11
N LEU A 12 16.40 -10.50 4.78
CA LEU A 12 15.84 -9.30 4.20
C LEU A 12 14.47 -9.25 4.86
N MET A 13 14.36 -8.49 5.94
CA MET A 13 13.08 -8.26 6.57
C MET A 13 12.20 -7.73 5.46
N LYS A 14 11.28 -8.57 4.97
CA LYS A 14 10.33 -8.19 3.94
C LYS A 14 9.65 -6.94 4.47
N GLU A 15 9.84 -5.81 3.79
CA GLU A 15 9.25 -4.55 4.24
C GLU A 15 7.75 -4.78 4.41
N ARG A 16 7.26 -4.49 5.62
CA ARG A 16 5.86 -4.64 6.01
C ARG A 16 5.34 -3.28 6.40
N TYR A 17 4.17 -2.94 5.88
CA TYR A 17 3.54 -1.68 6.20
C TYR A 17 2.14 -1.93 6.73
N HIS A 18 1.79 -1.23 7.81
CA HIS A 18 0.40 -1.03 8.18
C HIS A 18 -0.27 -0.15 7.13
N VAL A 19 -1.41 -0.60 6.63
CA VAL A 19 -2.26 0.19 5.75
C VAL A 19 -3.27 0.93 6.63
N ILE A 20 -3.15 2.25 6.67
CA ILE A 20 -3.99 3.13 7.48
C ILE A 20 -4.94 3.88 6.56
N TRP A 21 -6.23 3.75 6.81
CA TRP A 21 -7.32 4.43 6.11
C TRP A 21 -8.28 5.06 7.12
N GLU A 22 -8.62 6.33 6.92
CA GLU A 22 -9.45 7.13 7.84
C GLU A 22 -8.99 7.07 9.32
N GLY A 23 -7.67 7.02 9.52
CA GLY A 23 -7.05 6.96 10.85
C GLY A 23 -7.01 5.57 11.49
N ASN A 24 -7.58 4.55 10.83
CA ASN A 24 -7.63 3.17 11.33
C ASN A 24 -6.66 2.27 10.56
N THR A 25 -6.00 1.35 11.26
CA THR A 25 -5.24 0.29 10.59
C THR A 25 -6.21 -0.75 10.05
N ILE A 26 -6.26 -0.90 8.73
CA ILE A 26 -7.19 -1.78 8.04
C ILE A 26 -6.54 -3.06 7.50
N GLY A 27 -5.22 -3.19 7.65
CA GLY A 27 -4.48 -4.40 7.27
C GLY A 27 -2.99 -4.16 7.11
N LEU A 28 -2.33 -5.11 6.46
CA LEU A 28 -0.91 -5.10 6.16
C LEU A 28 -0.66 -5.18 4.66
N LEU A 29 0.43 -4.56 4.22
CA LEU A 29 0.99 -4.71 2.90
C LEU A 29 2.37 -5.36 3.02
N GLU A 30 2.61 -6.43 2.26
CA GLU A 30 3.88 -7.15 2.23
C GLU A 30 4.43 -7.31 0.82
N ASN A 31 5.72 -7.64 0.74
CA ASN A 31 6.43 -7.93 -0.51
C ASN A 31 6.29 -6.77 -1.52
N LEU A 32 6.57 -5.55 -1.05
CA LEU A 32 6.38 -4.36 -1.87
C LEU A 32 7.23 -4.42 -3.14
N SER A 33 6.59 -4.12 -4.26
CA SER A 33 7.26 -3.73 -5.50
C SER A 33 6.96 -2.25 -5.71
N ARG A 34 7.97 -1.46 -6.06
CA ARG A 34 7.77 -0.03 -6.31
C ARG A 34 8.53 0.43 -7.54
N ASP A 35 7.87 1.28 -8.33
CA ASP A 35 8.54 2.16 -9.28
C ASP A 35 8.58 3.59 -8.74
N MET A 36 8.95 4.58 -9.58
CA MET A 36 9.06 5.97 -9.12
C MET A 36 7.74 6.59 -8.63
N TRP A 37 6.58 6.00 -8.95
CA TRP A 37 5.25 6.58 -8.69
C TRP A 37 4.23 5.57 -8.14
N TYR A 38 4.41 4.29 -8.39
CA TYR A 38 3.47 3.23 -8.06
C TYR A 38 4.05 2.25 -7.07
N ILE A 39 3.20 1.81 -6.15
CA ILE A 39 3.48 0.78 -5.16
C ILE A 39 2.49 -0.36 -5.34
N GLU A 40 3.11 -1.51 -5.53
CA GLU A 40 2.68 -2.88 -5.42
C GLU A 40 2.65 -3.54 -4.05
N GLY A 41 1.67 -4.35 -3.67
CA GLY A 41 1.95 -5.32 -2.60
C GLY A 41 0.85 -6.31 -2.31
N ALA A 42 1.25 -7.41 -1.66
CA ALA A 42 0.32 -8.42 -1.16
C ALA A 42 -0.50 -7.83 0.00
N TRP A 43 -1.82 -7.77 -0.19
CA TRP A 43 -2.78 -7.23 0.75
C TRP A 43 -3.25 -8.30 1.73
N LEU A 44 -3.05 -8.03 3.02
CA LEU A 44 -3.50 -8.85 4.13
C LEU A 44 -4.50 -8.03 4.96
N PRO A 45 -5.82 -8.15 4.73
CA PRO A 45 -6.81 -7.36 5.44
C PRO A 45 -6.82 -7.70 6.93
N ALA A 46 -7.00 -6.69 7.77
CA ALA A 46 -7.32 -6.91 9.18
C ALA A 46 -8.74 -7.46 9.33
N GLU A 47 -9.02 -8.12 10.45
CA GLU A 47 -10.39 -8.52 10.79
C GLU A 47 -11.24 -7.27 11.05
N GLY A 48 -12.33 -7.10 10.31
CA GLY A 48 -13.29 -6.03 10.55
C GLY A 48 -14.00 -5.52 9.29
N GLU A 49 -15.09 -4.79 9.53
CA GLU A 49 -15.92 -4.22 8.46
C GLU A 49 -15.16 -3.16 7.65
N GLN A 50 -14.30 -2.35 8.28
CA GLN A 50 -13.58 -1.28 7.59
C GLN A 50 -12.64 -1.81 6.48
N ALA A 51 -11.98 -2.95 6.70
CA ALA A 51 -11.12 -3.55 5.68
C ALA A 51 -11.94 -4.04 4.48
N ALA A 52 -13.13 -4.61 4.73
CA ALA A 52 -14.06 -5.04 3.68
C ALA A 52 -14.66 -3.86 2.91
N VAL A 53 -15.06 -2.79 3.60
CA VAL A 53 -15.54 -1.55 2.99
C VAL A 53 -14.44 -0.95 2.12
N PHE A 54 -13.22 -0.83 2.63
CA PHE A 54 -12.08 -0.34 1.85
C PHE A 54 -11.86 -1.15 0.57
N ALA A 55 -11.86 -2.49 0.67
CA ALA A 55 -11.70 -3.36 -0.49
C ALA A 55 -12.80 -3.14 -1.54
N SER A 56 -14.05 -2.88 -1.11
CA SER A 56 -15.17 -2.61 -2.01
C SER A 56 -15.03 -1.30 -2.82
N LEU A 57 -14.21 -0.35 -2.34
CA LEU A 57 -13.92 0.91 -3.05
C LEU A 57 -12.92 0.77 -4.19
N LEU A 58 -12.29 -0.40 -4.33
CA LEU A 58 -11.17 -0.63 -5.24
C LEU A 58 -11.43 -1.71 -6.31
N PRO A 59 -12.57 -1.66 -7.03
CA PRO A 59 -12.87 -2.66 -8.05
C PRO A 59 -11.84 -2.62 -9.18
N GLU A 60 -11.51 -3.79 -9.74
CA GLU A 60 -10.67 -3.88 -10.95
C GLU A 60 -11.18 -3.00 -12.09
N ALA A 61 -12.49 -3.05 -12.33
CA ALA A 61 -13.15 -2.28 -13.35
C ALA A 61 -12.99 -0.77 -13.09
N GLY A 62 -12.57 -0.03 -14.12
CA GLY A 62 -12.43 1.42 -14.04
C GLY A 62 -11.17 1.91 -13.32
N ALA A 63 -10.21 1.04 -12.98
CA ALA A 63 -9.01 1.43 -12.25
C ALA A 63 -8.19 2.51 -12.99
N ARG A 64 -8.09 2.42 -14.32
CA ARG A 64 -7.36 3.38 -15.16
C ARG A 64 -8.06 4.75 -15.19
N GLU A 65 -9.38 4.74 -15.28
CA GLU A 65 -10.22 5.94 -15.29
C GLU A 65 -10.13 6.67 -13.94
N ARG A 66 -10.10 5.92 -12.83
CA ARG A 66 -9.96 6.50 -11.48
C ARG A 66 -8.59 7.15 -11.26
N LEU A 67 -7.53 6.67 -11.90
CA LEU A 67 -6.22 7.35 -11.89
C LEU A 67 -6.26 8.74 -12.56
N ALA A 68 -7.21 8.99 -13.48
CA ALA A 68 -7.42 10.31 -14.08
C ALA A 68 -8.18 11.28 -13.15
N ALA A 69 -8.84 10.76 -12.11
CA ALA A 69 -9.59 11.53 -11.11
C ALA A 69 -9.08 11.23 -9.68
N PRO A 70 -7.83 11.60 -9.34
CA PRO A 70 -7.16 11.20 -8.10
C PRO A 70 -7.90 11.63 -6.82
N ALA A 71 -8.68 12.71 -6.87
CA ALA A 71 -9.51 13.18 -5.74
C ALA A 71 -10.58 12.19 -5.29
N THR A 72 -10.93 11.21 -6.12
CA THR A 72 -11.91 10.17 -5.79
C THR A 72 -11.27 8.92 -5.17
N LEU A 73 -9.94 8.84 -5.18
CA LEU A 73 -9.22 7.67 -4.71
C LEU A 73 -9.12 7.67 -3.17
N PRO A 74 -9.27 6.49 -2.51
CA PRO A 74 -8.99 6.36 -1.10
C PRO A 74 -7.57 6.81 -0.74
N ARG A 75 -7.47 7.69 0.25
CA ARG A 75 -6.22 8.21 0.81
C ARG A 75 -5.70 7.25 1.86
N VAL A 76 -4.53 6.70 1.62
CA VAL A 76 -3.92 5.67 2.47
C VAL A 76 -2.57 6.13 2.96
N VAL A 77 -2.27 5.89 4.22
CA VAL A 77 -0.92 6.00 4.77
C VAL A 77 -0.37 4.59 4.95
N LEU A 78 0.76 4.29 4.33
CA LEU A 78 1.54 3.12 4.66
C LEU A 78 2.50 3.50 5.78
N SER A 79 2.40 2.86 6.94
CA SER A 79 3.34 3.05 8.04
C SER A 79 4.20 1.81 8.19
N GLU A 80 5.50 1.94 7.98
CA GLU A 80 6.45 0.84 8.13
C GLU A 80 6.38 0.28 9.56
N VAL A 81 6.33 -1.04 9.67
CA VAL A 81 6.13 -1.73 10.96
C VAL A 81 7.34 -1.56 11.89
N GLN A 82 8.54 -1.36 11.34
CA GLN A 82 9.78 -1.36 12.12
C GLN A 82 10.12 0.00 12.73
N ASP A 83 10.09 1.06 11.91
CA ASP A 83 10.55 2.39 12.30
C ASP A 83 9.46 3.47 12.22
N GLY A 84 8.27 3.11 11.73
CA GLY A 84 7.14 4.02 11.58
C GLY A 84 7.28 5.00 10.41
N HIS A 85 8.22 4.78 9.49
CA HIS A 85 8.33 5.60 8.29
C HIS A 85 7.02 5.56 7.49
N LYS A 86 6.55 6.74 7.07
CA LYS A 86 5.25 6.90 6.41
C LYS A 86 5.39 7.18 4.93
N LEU A 87 4.71 6.37 4.12
CA LEU A 87 4.44 6.67 2.72
C LEU A 87 2.99 7.10 2.59
N TYR A 88 2.76 8.13 1.79
CA TYR A 88 1.43 8.64 1.54
C TYR A 88 0.99 8.29 0.13
N CYS A 89 -0.16 7.64 0.03
CA CYS A 89 -0.58 6.95 -1.18
C CYS A 89 -2.05 7.21 -1.50
N LEU A 90 -2.38 7.11 -2.78
CA LEU A 90 -3.75 6.97 -3.26
C LEU A 90 -3.96 5.54 -3.72
N ALA A 91 -4.90 4.81 -3.10
CA ALA A 91 -5.21 3.46 -3.51
C ALA A 91 -6.10 3.48 -4.75
N PHE A 92 -5.74 2.72 -5.79
CA PHE A 92 -6.48 2.75 -7.05
C PHE A 92 -7.03 1.40 -7.46
N VAL A 93 -6.51 0.28 -6.96
CA VAL A 93 -7.03 -1.04 -7.35
C VAL A 93 -6.70 -2.13 -6.33
N LEU A 94 -7.59 -3.12 -6.21
CA LEU A 94 -7.34 -4.37 -5.48
C LEU A 94 -7.77 -5.54 -6.36
N ILE A 95 -6.81 -6.33 -6.85
CA ILE A 95 -7.06 -7.49 -7.73
C ILE A 95 -6.24 -8.66 -7.21
N ASP A 96 -6.86 -9.84 -7.09
CA ASP A 96 -6.18 -11.08 -6.70
C ASP A 96 -5.31 -10.95 -5.43
N GLY A 97 -5.76 -10.16 -4.47
CA GLY A 97 -5.03 -9.91 -3.22
C GLY A 97 -3.82 -8.98 -3.37
N ILE A 98 -3.67 -8.28 -4.49
CA ILE A 98 -2.64 -7.27 -4.72
C ILE A 98 -3.27 -5.88 -4.65
N LEU A 99 -2.78 -5.05 -3.73
CA LEU A 99 -3.19 -3.65 -3.60
C LEU A 99 -2.27 -2.77 -4.42
N GLY A 100 -2.84 -2.08 -5.40
CA GLY A 100 -2.16 -1.07 -6.22
C GLY A 100 -2.36 0.34 -5.67
N LEU A 101 -1.25 1.04 -5.48
CA LEU A 101 -1.18 2.36 -4.87
C LEU A 101 -0.36 3.31 -5.76
N ARG A 102 -0.74 4.59 -5.78
CA ARG A 102 0.09 5.67 -6.33
C ARG A 102 0.69 6.46 -5.17
N GLN A 103 2.01 6.45 -5.05
CA GLN A 103 2.72 7.24 -4.04
C GLN A 103 2.70 8.73 -4.41
N LEU A 104 2.45 9.57 -3.41
CA LEU A 104 2.59 11.01 -3.52
C LEU A 104 3.98 11.42 -3.05
N THR A 105 4.77 11.98 -3.96
CA THR A 105 6.16 12.40 -3.69
C THR A 105 6.35 13.91 -3.84
N SER A 106 5.49 14.60 -4.61
CA SER A 106 5.55 16.06 -4.76
C SER A 106 4.93 16.77 -3.59
N ARG A 107 5.47 17.93 -3.22
CA ARG A 107 4.94 18.76 -2.14
C ARG A 107 3.49 19.17 -2.43
N GLU A 108 3.16 19.52 -3.66
CA GLU A 108 1.81 19.98 -4.04
C GLU A 108 0.77 18.87 -3.85
N GLY A 109 1.08 17.65 -4.30
CA GLY A 109 0.22 16.49 -4.05
C GLY A 109 0.17 16.15 -2.56
N LEU A 110 1.27 16.41 -1.83
CA LEU A 110 1.29 16.27 -0.39
C LEU A 110 0.35 17.31 0.30
N ASP A 111 0.37 18.56 -0.10
CA ASP A 111 -0.47 19.58 0.52
C ASP A 111 -1.96 19.40 0.13
N GLU A 112 -2.25 18.91 -1.07
CA GLU A 112 -3.61 18.70 -1.57
C GLU A 112 -4.34 17.53 -0.87
N PHE A 113 -3.74 16.34 -0.85
CA PHE A 113 -4.49 15.14 -0.48
C PHE A 113 -4.48 14.81 1.01
N PHE A 114 -3.44 15.24 1.73
CA PHE A 114 -3.34 15.04 3.17
C PHE A 114 -2.77 16.33 3.76
N PRO A 115 -3.60 17.36 3.97
CA PRO A 115 -3.15 18.58 4.63
C PRO A 115 -2.82 18.28 6.10
N GLY A 116 -1.69 18.79 6.61
CA GLY A 116 -1.33 18.67 8.03
C GLY A 116 -0.72 17.33 8.45
N ARG A 117 -0.12 16.60 7.51
CA ARG A 117 0.66 15.37 7.74
C ARG A 117 1.76 15.56 8.76
#